data_AF-A0AAE1JWZ2-F1
#
_entry.id   AF-A0AAE1JWZ2-F1
#
_cell.length_a   1.000
_cell.length_b   1.000
_cell.length_c   1.000
_cell.angle_alpha   90.00
_cell.angle_beta   90.00
_cell.angle_gamma   90.00
#
_symmetry.space_group_name_H-M   'P 1'
#
loop_
_entity.id
_entity.type
_entity.pdbx_description
1 polymer ?
#
loop_
_entity_poly.entity_id
_entity_poly.type
_entity_poly.pdbx_seq_one_letter_code
_entity_poly.pdbx_strand_id
1 'polypeptide(L)'
;MEDSKSENSLGLIFDLLNSAGYVDATKSNVPSAEKLAGGLAWCIAALNPSDPRIGSVTGDVECIEEALELVGCPHPLKPSHIHHLDGEFIFPVIKWLVDRVQLKHEVGGNKATDSENPVGEDEHTRQQHKRDVEETEISTKMLSGDLDELKLRKVNVMNKLEDLRERISNKAADAAVQKLVMLLKSLRDLERQESHFLSYRDAKHSEIQAEISELEGKIENGCDSKILLDGLHHSFSESLRKLDSAKKELAAKMSDVIAIKRQIDDLPCQPEVVQYEQRLSELYALIQGRHRQTRKCYATYNALLEIKELMTKEASLLNSIISQFQEAFSSPDGRMKLIKSMEGIVKGGQQKLEKVQIGLQEEERNLDDVKKRYAAAVGSQKRCYSLMKAFQEEVAMKDKPACQIPTTEC
;
A
#
# COMPACT_ATOMS: atom_id res chain seq x y z
N MET A 1 12.14 -8.94 19.35
CA MET A 1 10.84 -9.50 19.77
C MET A 1 10.67 -9.47 21.29
N GLU A 2 11.74 -9.28 22.06
CA GLU A 2 11.68 -9.03 23.52
C GLU A 2 11.27 -7.59 23.87
N ASP A 3 11.70 -6.58 23.08
CA ASP A 3 11.40 -5.16 23.36
C ASP A 3 9.89 -4.82 23.34
N SER A 4 9.11 -5.46 22.48
CA SER A 4 7.66 -5.20 22.38
C SER A 4 6.85 -5.76 23.57
N LYS A 5 7.44 -6.67 24.35
CA LYS A 5 6.77 -7.30 25.50
C LYS A 5 7.00 -6.48 26.77
N SER A 6 8.15 -5.82 26.91
CA SER A 6 8.44 -4.95 28.06
C SER A 6 7.69 -3.61 27.99
N GLU A 7 7.52 -3.02 26.80
CA GLU A 7 6.76 -1.78 26.62
C GLU A 7 5.28 -1.90 27.03
N ASN A 8 4.63 -3.03 26.70
CA ASN A 8 3.25 -3.31 27.12
C ASN A 8 3.12 -3.54 28.63
N SER A 9 4.15 -4.09 29.28
CA SER A 9 4.16 -4.32 30.73
C SER A 9 4.31 -3.01 31.50
N LEU A 10 5.14 -2.08 31.02
CA LEU A 10 5.34 -0.75 31.62
C LEU A 10 4.11 0.14 31.48
N GLY A 11 3.38 0.06 30.35
CA GLY A 11 2.11 0.78 30.17
C GLY A 11 1.10 0.43 31.27
N LEU A 12 0.92 -0.88 31.55
CA LEU A 12 0.02 -1.35 32.61
C LEU A 12 0.44 -0.88 34.01
N ILE A 13 1.75 -0.77 34.27
CA ILE A 13 2.29 -0.26 35.54
C ILE A 13 1.93 1.22 35.73
N PHE A 14 2.07 2.04 34.68
CA PHE A 14 1.73 3.47 34.76
C PHE A 14 0.22 3.70 34.86
N ASP A 15 -0.60 2.89 34.20
CA ASP A 15 -2.06 2.94 34.33
C ASP A 15 -2.50 2.62 35.77
N LEU A 16 -1.87 1.62 36.42
CA LEU A 16 -2.12 1.29 37.83
C LEU A 16 -1.75 2.45 38.76
N LEU A 17 -0.58 3.06 38.59
CA LEU A 17 -0.18 4.23 39.37
C LEU A 17 -1.13 5.43 39.18
N ASN A 18 -1.60 5.67 37.96
CA ASN A 18 -2.55 6.72 37.67
C ASN A 18 -3.92 6.45 38.35
N SER A 19 -4.38 5.20 38.35
CA SER A 19 -5.62 4.80 39.06
C SER A 19 -5.51 4.93 40.59
N ALA A 20 -4.30 4.86 41.13
CA ALA A 20 -4.02 5.11 42.54
C ALA A 20 -3.95 6.61 42.90
N GLY A 21 -3.90 7.51 41.89
CA GLY A 21 -3.88 8.96 42.08
C GLY A 21 -2.54 9.65 41.78
N TYR A 22 -1.53 8.94 41.26
CA TYR A 22 -0.25 9.53 40.87
C TYR A 22 -0.31 10.12 39.44
N VAL A 23 -0.63 11.42 39.34
CA VAL A 23 -0.85 12.14 38.09
C VAL A 23 0.39 12.19 37.18
N ASP A 24 1.58 12.15 37.78
CA ASP A 24 2.86 12.29 37.07
C ASP A 24 3.23 11.06 36.23
N ALA A 25 2.50 9.94 36.38
CA ALA A 25 2.59 8.78 35.48
C ALA A 25 2.24 9.12 34.02
N THR A 26 1.42 10.14 33.78
CA THR A 26 0.91 10.51 32.44
C THR A 26 1.75 11.53 31.68
N LYS A 27 2.76 12.15 32.32
CA LYS A 27 3.56 13.24 31.74
C LYS A 27 4.56 12.70 30.71
N SER A 28 4.45 13.02 29.42
CA SER A 28 5.38 12.52 28.38
C SER A 28 6.85 12.97 28.53
N ASN A 29 7.12 14.03 29.29
CA ASN A 29 8.43 14.71 29.29
C ASN A 29 9.43 14.20 30.35
N VAL A 30 9.08 13.15 31.11
CA VAL A 30 9.94 12.57 32.16
C VAL A 30 10.38 11.16 31.76
N PRO A 31 11.66 10.78 31.94
CA PRO A 31 12.15 9.42 31.72
C PRO A 31 11.32 8.36 32.47
N SER A 32 11.10 7.19 31.84
CA SER A 32 10.26 6.12 32.42
C SER A 32 10.77 5.60 33.77
N ALA A 33 12.08 5.56 33.98
CA ALA A 33 12.68 5.16 35.26
C ALA A 33 12.40 6.18 36.39
N GLU A 34 12.44 7.48 36.07
CA GLU A 34 12.13 8.55 37.04
C GLU A 34 10.63 8.58 37.38
N LYS A 35 9.75 8.34 36.40
CA LYS A 35 8.31 8.19 36.64
C LYS A 35 8.00 7.05 37.58
N LEU A 36 8.67 5.92 37.37
CA LEU A 36 8.47 4.73 38.17
C LEU A 36 9.01 4.93 39.59
N ALA A 37 10.23 5.46 39.73
CA ALA A 37 10.82 5.77 41.03
C ALA A 37 9.95 6.78 41.81
N GLY A 38 9.46 7.83 41.14
CA GLY A 38 8.54 8.81 41.74
C GLY A 38 7.19 8.20 42.14
N GLY A 39 6.63 7.31 41.32
CA GLY A 39 5.39 6.60 41.64
C GLY A 39 5.53 5.66 42.85
N LEU A 40 6.63 4.90 42.92
CA LEU A 40 6.95 4.05 44.07
C LEU A 40 7.13 4.88 45.35
N ALA A 41 7.91 5.96 45.29
CA ALA A 41 8.10 6.87 46.42
C ALA A 41 6.78 7.49 46.90
N TRP A 42 5.90 7.89 45.97
CA TRP A 42 4.58 8.44 46.29
C TRP A 42 3.69 7.43 47.00
N CYS A 43 3.60 6.19 46.48
CA CYS A 43 2.81 5.13 47.11
C CYS A 43 3.32 4.81 48.54
N ILE A 44 4.63 4.77 48.73
CA ILE A 44 5.24 4.52 50.04
C ILE A 44 4.92 5.67 51.02
N ALA A 45 5.04 6.92 50.58
CA ALA A 45 4.70 8.10 51.39
C ALA A 45 3.21 8.13 51.78
N ALA A 46 2.31 7.74 50.89
CA ALA A 46 0.87 7.64 51.17
C ALA A 46 0.55 6.58 52.25
N LEU A 47 1.34 5.51 52.32
CA LEU A 47 1.18 4.46 53.31
C LEU A 47 1.73 4.87 54.69
N ASN A 48 2.86 5.58 54.76
CA ASN A 48 3.51 6.02 56.01
C ASN A 48 3.87 7.53 56.03
N PRO A 49 2.90 8.43 56.29
CA PRO A 49 3.13 9.88 56.30
C PRO A 49 3.89 10.40 57.54
N SER A 50 4.16 9.56 58.54
CA SER A 50 4.65 9.98 59.86
C SER A 50 6.15 9.76 60.10
N ASP A 51 6.90 9.20 59.14
CA ASP A 51 8.34 8.97 59.30
C ASP A 51 9.17 10.07 58.60
N PRO A 52 9.91 10.91 59.34
CA PRO A 52 10.71 12.00 58.77
C PRO A 52 11.87 11.51 57.89
N ARG A 53 12.23 10.22 57.93
CA ARG A 53 13.21 9.63 56.99
C ARG A 53 12.66 9.44 55.57
N ILE A 54 11.34 9.37 55.41
CA ILE A 54 10.67 9.18 54.12
C ILE A 54 10.44 10.52 53.39
N GLY A 55 10.40 11.63 54.12
CA GLY A 55 10.19 12.97 53.55
C GLY A 55 11.31 13.48 52.62
N SER A 56 12.47 12.83 52.62
CA SER A 56 13.61 13.13 51.74
C SER A 56 13.73 12.19 50.54
N VAL A 57 12.80 11.24 50.33
CA VAL A 57 12.83 10.31 49.20
C VAL A 57 12.32 11.03 47.95
N THR A 58 13.10 12.00 47.47
CA THR A 58 12.93 12.62 46.16
C THR A 58 13.85 11.91 45.19
N GLY A 59 13.35 10.85 44.55
CA GLY A 59 13.93 10.29 43.32
C GLY A 59 15.16 9.39 43.44
N ASP A 60 15.77 9.23 44.62
CA ASP A 60 16.93 8.33 44.78
C ASP A 60 16.48 6.86 44.85
N VAL A 61 16.83 6.11 43.80
CA VAL A 61 16.47 4.69 43.59
C VAL A 61 17.03 3.79 44.69
N GLU A 62 18.16 4.16 45.30
CA GLU A 62 18.81 3.42 46.38
C GLU A 62 18.01 3.45 47.69
N CYS A 63 17.20 4.48 47.93
CA CYS A 63 16.37 4.59 49.15
C CYS A 63 15.04 3.83 49.06
N ILE A 64 14.64 3.38 47.87
CA ILE A 64 13.33 2.72 47.65
C ILE A 64 13.34 1.30 48.20
N GLU A 65 14.46 0.58 48.11
CA GLU A 65 14.60 -0.78 48.64
C GLU A 65 14.44 -0.81 50.18
N GLU A 66 15.16 0.05 50.90
CA GLU A 66 15.05 0.18 52.36
C GLU A 66 13.64 0.61 52.79
N ALA A 67 13.00 1.49 52.03
CA ALA A 67 11.65 1.96 52.33
C ALA A 67 10.59 0.86 52.11
N LEU A 68 10.76 -0.02 51.13
CA LEU A 68 9.88 -1.16 50.90
C LEU A 68 9.97 -2.21 52.00
N GLU A 69 11.15 -2.43 52.58
CA GLU A 69 11.32 -3.28 53.76
C GLU A 69 10.57 -2.72 54.98
N LEU A 70 10.62 -1.40 55.19
CA LEU A 70 9.89 -0.73 56.27
C LEU A 70 8.36 -0.82 56.13
N VAL A 71 7.84 -0.84 54.89
CA VAL A 71 6.40 -1.02 54.62
C VAL A 71 5.99 -2.50 54.66
N GLY A 72 6.95 -3.43 54.73
CA GLY A 72 6.72 -4.87 54.82
C GLY A 72 6.26 -5.49 53.50
N CYS A 73 6.79 -5.02 52.36
CA CYS A 73 6.48 -5.58 51.06
C CYS A 73 7.03 -7.02 50.94
N PRO A 74 6.23 -8.02 50.54
CA PRO A 74 6.69 -9.41 50.42
C PRO A 74 7.48 -9.69 49.13
N HIS A 75 7.65 -8.69 48.27
CA HIS A 75 8.28 -8.83 46.95
C HIS A 75 9.64 -8.11 46.92
N PRO A 76 10.75 -8.80 46.62
CA PRO A 76 12.08 -8.19 46.62
C PRO A 76 12.28 -7.31 45.37
N LEU A 77 12.69 -6.06 45.57
CA LEU A 77 12.97 -5.11 44.49
C LEU A 77 14.35 -4.47 44.69
N LYS A 78 15.28 -4.75 43.78
CA LYS A 78 16.62 -4.17 43.78
C LYS A 78 16.68 -2.89 42.93
N PRO A 79 17.56 -1.94 43.25
CA PRO A 79 17.78 -0.73 42.45
C PRO A 79 18.07 -1.02 40.97
N SER A 80 18.80 -2.10 40.67
CA SER A 80 19.08 -2.54 39.31
C SER A 80 17.80 -2.81 38.50
N HIS A 81 16.77 -3.38 39.11
CA HIS A 81 15.52 -3.70 38.41
C HIS A 81 14.72 -2.43 38.04
N ILE A 82 14.87 -1.35 38.80
CA ILE A 82 14.23 -0.06 38.53
C ILE A 82 14.95 0.67 37.40
N HIS A 83 16.29 0.63 37.39
CA HIS A 83 17.10 1.22 36.31
C HIS A 83 16.92 0.49 34.96
N HIS A 84 16.80 -0.83 34.99
CA HIS A 84 16.60 -1.65 33.78
C HIS A 84 15.13 -1.80 33.37
N LEU A 85 14.20 -1.22 34.14
CA LEU A 85 12.75 -1.26 33.88
C LEU A 85 12.22 -2.71 33.74
N ASP A 86 12.68 -3.60 34.61
CA ASP A 86 12.32 -5.02 34.61
C ASP A 86 10.88 -5.23 35.12
N GLY A 87 9.91 -5.09 34.20
CA GLY A 87 8.47 -5.14 34.49
C GLY A 87 7.99 -6.38 35.25
N GLU A 88 8.69 -7.52 35.12
CA GLU A 88 8.37 -8.78 35.81
C GLU A 88 8.55 -8.68 37.33
N PHE A 89 9.53 -7.91 37.80
CA PHE A 89 9.79 -7.69 39.24
C PHE A 89 9.07 -6.46 39.78
N ILE A 90 8.88 -5.45 38.94
CA ILE A 90 8.23 -4.17 39.31
C ILE A 90 6.72 -4.33 39.49
N PHE A 91 6.06 -5.07 38.58
CA PHE A 91 4.60 -5.16 38.55
C PHE A 91 3.97 -5.71 39.85
N PRO A 92 4.47 -6.80 40.47
CA PRO A 92 3.93 -7.31 41.73
C PRO A 92 4.03 -6.30 42.88
N VAL A 93 5.12 -5.53 42.94
CA VAL A 93 5.36 -4.50 43.96
C VAL A 93 4.37 -3.34 43.82
N ILE A 94 4.22 -2.83 42.59
CA ILE A 94 3.28 -1.74 42.27
C ILE A 94 1.85 -2.17 42.61
N LYS A 95 1.43 -3.35 42.14
CA LYS A 95 0.08 -3.87 42.40
C LYS A 95 -0.21 -3.96 43.89
N TRP A 96 0.73 -4.50 44.66
CA TRP A 96 0.59 -4.62 46.11
C TRP A 96 0.51 -3.26 46.83
N LEU A 97 1.31 -2.27 46.39
CA LEU A 97 1.27 -0.92 46.96
C LEU A 97 -0.05 -0.22 46.66
N VAL A 98 -0.54 -0.29 45.41
CA VAL A 98 -1.79 0.34 44.98
C VAL A 98 -2.99 -0.25 45.71
N ASP A 99 -3.07 -1.58 45.85
CA ASP A 99 -4.15 -2.25 46.58
C ASP A 99 -4.23 -1.75 48.03
N ARG A 100 -3.08 -1.51 48.69
CA ARG A 100 -3.05 -1.00 50.08
C ARG A 100 -3.40 0.48 50.20
N VAL A 101 -3.02 1.30 49.22
CA VAL A 101 -3.41 2.72 49.18
C VAL A 101 -4.92 2.84 49.02
N GLN A 102 -5.52 2.02 48.15
CA GLN A 102 -6.98 1.99 47.94
C GLN A 102 -7.73 1.48 49.18
N LEU A 103 -7.27 0.40 49.82
CA LEU A 103 -7.86 -0.11 51.08
C LEU A 103 -7.84 0.94 52.21
N LYS A 104 -6.79 1.76 52.31
CA LYS A 104 -6.69 2.83 53.32
C LYS A 104 -7.68 3.98 53.04
N HIS A 105 -7.99 4.25 51.77
CA HIS A 105 -8.99 5.23 51.37
C HIS A 105 -10.43 4.76 51.68
N GLU A 106 -10.71 3.46 51.64
CA GLU A 106 -12.04 2.90 51.97
C GLU A 106 -12.33 2.85 53.48
N VAL A 107 -11.32 2.54 54.31
CA VAL A 107 -11.49 2.40 55.78
C VAL A 107 -11.64 3.77 56.49
N GLY A 108 -11.30 4.88 55.83
CA GLY A 108 -11.47 6.24 56.36
C GLY A 108 -12.91 6.77 56.38
N GLY A 109 -13.87 6.08 55.73
CA GLY A 109 -15.23 6.58 55.51
C GLY A 109 -16.29 6.22 56.58
N ASN A 110 -16.05 5.25 57.46
CA ASN A 110 -17.11 4.73 58.34
C ASN A 110 -16.71 4.71 59.83
N LYS A 111 -17.22 5.67 60.61
CA LYS A 111 -17.30 5.61 62.09
C LYS A 111 -18.60 6.24 62.62
N ALA A 112 -19.43 5.42 63.29
CA ALA A 112 -20.32 5.71 64.44
C ALA A 112 -21.40 4.57 64.50
N THR A 113 -21.23 3.52 65.30
CA THR A 113 -21.70 3.30 66.70
C THR A 113 -23.23 3.23 66.92
N ASP A 114 -23.68 1.99 67.18
CA ASP A 114 -24.56 1.47 68.24
C ASP A 114 -26.06 1.82 68.39
N SER A 115 -26.82 0.71 68.55
CA SER A 115 -27.90 0.43 69.53
C SER A 115 -29.38 0.44 69.08
N GLU A 116 -29.97 -0.77 69.18
CA GLU A 116 -31.33 -1.21 69.60
C GLU A 116 -32.63 -0.47 69.13
N ASN A 117 -33.42 -1.18 68.30
CA ASN A 117 -34.91 -1.33 68.18
C ASN A 117 -35.93 -0.31 68.80
N PRO A 118 -37.21 -0.31 68.36
CA PRO A 118 -37.83 -0.18 67.03
C PRO A 118 -38.94 0.93 67.00
N VAL A 119 -39.74 0.99 65.93
CA VAL A 119 -41.01 1.78 65.75
C VAL A 119 -40.86 3.14 65.06
N GLY A 120 -40.93 3.11 63.73
CA GLY A 120 -41.11 4.27 62.85
C GLY A 120 -40.95 3.94 61.36
N GLU A 121 -41.32 2.73 60.93
CA GLU A 121 -40.84 2.16 59.67
C GLU A 121 -41.55 2.66 58.41
N ASP A 122 -42.71 3.33 58.48
CA ASP A 122 -43.50 3.58 57.26
C ASP A 122 -43.19 4.92 56.57
N GLU A 123 -42.63 5.90 57.28
CA GLU A 123 -42.30 7.22 56.72
C GLU A 123 -40.83 7.31 56.29
N HIS A 124 -39.91 6.70 57.04
CA HIS A 124 -38.49 6.70 56.72
C HIS A 124 -38.15 5.79 55.52
N THR A 125 -38.78 4.62 55.40
CA THR A 125 -38.65 3.77 54.19
C THR A 125 -39.26 4.45 52.97
N ARG A 126 -40.40 5.13 53.12
CA ARG A 126 -41.03 5.86 52.01
C ARG A 126 -40.18 7.04 51.54
N GLN A 127 -39.51 7.73 52.45
CA GLN A 127 -38.57 8.80 52.13
C GLN A 127 -37.26 8.27 51.54
N GLN A 128 -36.81 7.08 51.96
CA GLN A 128 -35.68 6.38 51.36
C GLN A 128 -36.00 5.91 49.93
N HIS A 129 -37.12 5.22 49.72
CA HIS A 129 -37.57 4.80 48.40
C HIS A 129 -37.79 5.98 47.45
N LYS A 130 -38.24 7.14 47.97
CA LYS A 130 -38.38 8.35 47.17
C LYS A 130 -37.02 8.90 46.72
N ARG A 131 -36.00 8.87 47.58
CA ARG A 131 -34.62 9.23 47.25
C ARG A 131 -34.00 8.24 46.25
N ASP A 132 -34.20 6.95 46.43
CA ASP A 132 -33.68 5.92 45.52
C ASP A 132 -34.37 5.99 44.13
N VAL A 133 -35.67 6.31 44.09
CA VAL A 133 -36.38 6.57 42.83
C VAL A 133 -35.84 7.84 42.16
N GLU A 134 -35.62 8.93 42.90
CA GLU A 134 -35.02 10.15 42.35
C GLU A 134 -33.59 9.90 41.85
N GLU A 135 -32.77 9.10 42.55
CA GLU A 135 -31.41 8.75 42.16
C GLU A 135 -31.34 7.83 40.93
N THR A 136 -32.23 6.84 40.84
CA THR A 136 -32.37 6.00 39.65
C THR A 136 -32.96 6.76 38.46
N GLU A 137 -33.85 7.73 38.71
CA GLU A 137 -34.38 8.62 37.69
C GLU A 137 -33.30 9.59 37.14
N ILE A 138 -32.39 10.06 38.00
CA ILE A 138 -31.21 10.83 37.58
C ILE A 138 -30.25 9.95 36.77
N SER A 139 -29.95 8.73 37.24
CA SER A 139 -29.05 7.80 36.53
C SER A 139 -29.60 7.35 35.17
N THR A 140 -30.91 7.10 35.07
CA THR A 140 -31.56 6.77 33.79
C THR A 140 -31.60 7.96 32.83
N LYS A 141 -31.81 9.19 33.33
CA LYS A 141 -31.68 10.42 32.53
C LYS A 141 -30.25 10.59 32.00
N MET A 142 -29.23 10.38 32.84
CA MET A 142 -27.82 10.43 32.43
C MET A 142 -27.50 9.39 31.35
N LEU A 143 -27.83 8.11 31.56
CA LEU A 143 -27.61 7.05 30.57
C LEU A 143 -28.39 7.28 29.26
N SER A 144 -29.58 7.89 29.35
CA SER A 144 -30.33 8.28 28.14
C SER A 144 -29.63 9.39 27.36
N GLY A 145 -29.02 10.35 28.06
CA GLY A 145 -28.18 11.39 27.46
C GLY A 145 -26.93 10.81 26.78
N ASP A 146 -26.21 9.91 27.45
CA ASP A 146 -25.04 9.22 26.88
C ASP A 146 -25.40 8.40 25.64
N LEU A 147 -26.56 7.73 25.68
CA LEU A 147 -27.06 6.96 24.54
C LEU A 147 -27.39 7.87 23.34
N ASP A 148 -27.97 9.03 23.59
CA ASP A 148 -28.29 10.00 22.54
C ASP A 148 -27.03 10.68 21.98
N GLU A 149 -26.02 10.94 22.82
CA GLU A 149 -24.70 11.39 22.38
C GLU A 149 -24.02 10.32 21.50
N LEU A 150 -24.06 9.05 21.91
CA LEU A 150 -23.50 7.94 21.13
C LEU A 150 -24.21 7.78 19.78
N LYS A 151 -25.54 7.92 19.75
CA LYS A 151 -26.32 7.93 18.49
C LYS A 151 -25.92 9.11 17.60
N LEU A 152 -25.79 10.31 18.16
CA LEU A 152 -25.37 11.49 17.39
C LEU A 152 -23.96 11.31 16.82
N ARG A 153 -23.04 10.75 17.61
CA ARG A 153 -21.68 10.43 17.17
C ARG A 153 -21.67 9.37 16.06
N LYS A 154 -22.50 8.34 16.17
CA LYS A 154 -22.69 7.33 15.13
C LYS A 154 -23.18 7.96 13.83
N VAL A 155 -24.20 8.82 13.88
CA VAL A 155 -24.73 9.52 12.70
C VAL A 155 -23.66 10.41 12.07
N ASN A 156 -22.89 11.16 12.87
CA ASN A 156 -21.81 12.00 12.38
C ASN A 156 -20.71 11.19 11.67
N VAL A 157 -20.32 10.04 12.24
CA VAL A 157 -19.33 9.14 11.61
C VAL A 157 -19.89 8.53 10.32
N MET A 158 -21.17 8.13 10.29
CA MET A 158 -21.80 7.62 9.07
C MET A 158 -21.85 8.69 7.97
N ASN A 159 -22.21 9.92 8.31
CA ASN A 159 -22.24 11.03 7.34
C ASN A 159 -20.84 11.33 6.78
N LYS A 160 -19.80 11.35 7.64
CA LYS A 160 -18.41 11.51 7.19
C LYS A 160 -17.94 10.36 6.29
N LEU A 161 -18.36 9.13 6.59
CA LEU A 161 -18.08 7.95 5.76
C LEU A 161 -18.74 8.04 4.39
N GLU A 162 -19.97 8.57 4.33
CA GLU A 162 -20.70 8.74 3.08
C GLU A 162 -20.10 9.85 2.22
N ASP A 163 -19.74 10.97 2.85
CA ASP A 163 -19.06 12.10 2.19
C ASP A 163 -17.68 11.68 1.62
N LEU A 164 -16.94 10.83 2.35
CA LEU A 164 -15.71 10.22 1.84
C LEU A 164 -15.97 9.26 0.67
N ARG A 165 -17.07 8.48 0.70
CA ARG A 165 -17.47 7.59 -0.39
C ARG A 165 -17.83 8.36 -1.66
N GLU A 166 -18.61 9.43 -1.54
CA GLU A 166 -18.97 10.29 -2.68
C GLU A 166 -17.75 10.99 -3.28
N ARG A 167 -16.81 11.48 -2.43
CA ARG A 167 -15.54 12.07 -2.88
C ARG A 167 -14.63 11.09 -3.62
N ILE A 168 -14.70 9.80 -3.28
CA ILE A 168 -13.95 8.73 -3.94
C ILE A 168 -14.59 8.36 -5.29
N SER A 169 -15.93 8.33 -5.37
CA SER A 169 -16.69 7.99 -6.60
C SER A 169 -16.57 9.06 -7.69
N ASN A 170 -16.49 10.35 -7.32
CA ASN A 170 -16.40 11.47 -8.27
C ASN A 170 -15.04 11.64 -8.98
N LYS A 171 -14.02 10.84 -8.63
CA LYS A 171 -12.73 10.79 -9.33
C LYS A 171 -12.58 9.41 -9.96
N ALA A 172 -12.03 9.33 -11.17
CA ALA A 172 -11.71 8.09 -11.89
C ALA A 172 -10.74 7.12 -11.16
N ALA A 173 -10.49 7.33 -9.86
CA ALA A 173 -9.73 6.52 -8.93
C ALA A 173 -10.56 5.41 -8.25
N ASP A 174 -11.86 5.29 -8.54
CA ASP A 174 -12.76 4.29 -7.94
C ASP A 174 -12.21 2.85 -8.09
N ALA A 175 -11.71 2.47 -9.27
CA ALA A 175 -11.11 1.16 -9.49
C ALA A 175 -9.82 0.92 -8.65
N ALA A 176 -8.99 1.95 -8.46
CA ALA A 176 -7.76 1.84 -7.68
C ALA A 176 -8.05 1.76 -6.18
N VAL A 177 -9.04 2.52 -5.70
CA VAL A 177 -9.47 2.49 -4.30
C VAL A 177 -10.17 1.17 -3.99
N GLN A 178 -11.02 0.65 -4.88
CA GLN A 178 -11.62 -0.68 -4.73
C GLN A 178 -10.54 -1.77 -4.65
N LYS A 179 -9.49 -1.68 -5.47
CA LYS A 179 -8.34 -2.60 -5.41
C LYS A 179 -7.59 -2.50 -4.07
N LEU A 180 -7.34 -1.29 -3.56
CA LEU A 180 -6.71 -1.08 -2.25
C LEU A 180 -7.58 -1.61 -1.10
N VAL A 181 -8.91 -1.40 -1.16
CA VAL A 181 -9.85 -1.93 -0.17
C VAL A 181 -9.87 -3.47 -0.19
N MET A 182 -9.82 -4.09 -1.36
CA MET A 182 -9.67 -5.55 -1.47
C MET A 182 -8.34 -6.04 -0.89
N LEU A 183 -7.23 -5.36 -1.20
CA LEU A 183 -5.91 -5.71 -0.67
C LEU A 183 -5.83 -5.56 0.85
N LEU A 184 -6.42 -4.50 1.41
CA LEU A 184 -6.50 -4.30 2.86
C LEU A 184 -7.36 -5.36 3.56
N LYS A 185 -8.43 -5.86 2.91
CA LYS A 185 -9.21 -6.98 3.41
C LYS A 185 -8.37 -8.26 3.42
N SER A 186 -7.70 -8.58 2.31
CA SER A 186 -6.83 -9.76 2.24
C SER A 186 -5.67 -9.68 3.24
N LEU A 187 -5.11 -8.50 3.47
CA LEU A 187 -4.05 -8.31 4.46
C LEU A 187 -4.56 -8.56 5.88
N ARG A 188 -5.74 -8.02 6.23
CA ARG A 188 -6.38 -8.32 7.53
C ARG A 188 -6.73 -9.79 7.71
N ASP A 189 -7.12 -10.48 6.63
CA ASP A 189 -7.38 -11.92 6.67
C ASP A 189 -6.10 -12.72 6.87
N LEU A 190 -4.98 -12.29 6.27
CA LEU A 190 -3.65 -12.88 6.49
C LEU A 190 -3.14 -12.63 7.92
N GLU A 191 -3.27 -11.42 8.46
CA GLU A 191 -2.92 -11.10 9.85
C GLU A 191 -3.70 -11.98 10.86
N ARG A 192 -4.98 -12.24 10.57
CA ARG A 192 -5.78 -13.19 11.35
C ARG A 192 -5.29 -14.62 11.23
N GLN A 193 -4.92 -15.06 10.02
CA GLN A 193 -4.35 -16.40 9.81
C GLN A 193 -3.01 -16.57 10.55
N GLU A 194 -2.16 -15.56 10.54
CA GLU A 194 -0.90 -15.54 11.27
C GLU A 194 -1.13 -15.62 12.79
N SER A 195 -2.04 -14.80 13.31
CA SER A 195 -2.41 -14.82 14.73
C SER A 195 -2.98 -16.18 15.15
N HIS A 196 -3.81 -16.79 14.32
CA HIS A 196 -4.34 -18.14 14.54
C HIS A 196 -3.22 -19.19 14.53
N PHE A 197 -2.27 -19.09 13.61
CA PHE A 197 -1.13 -20.00 13.52
C PHE A 197 -0.20 -19.88 14.74
N LEU A 198 0.07 -18.66 15.22
CA LEU A 198 0.87 -18.43 16.42
C LEU A 198 0.20 -19.02 17.67
N SER A 199 -1.11 -18.79 17.83
CA SER A 199 -1.90 -19.39 18.92
C SER A 199 -1.88 -20.93 18.84
N TYR A 200 -2.08 -21.49 17.65
CA TYR A 200 -2.00 -22.93 17.42
C TYR A 200 -0.61 -23.50 17.75
N ARG A 201 0.46 -22.82 17.35
CA ARG A 201 1.85 -23.19 17.67
C ARG A 201 2.07 -23.22 19.18
N ASP A 202 1.65 -22.19 19.90
CA ASP A 202 1.87 -22.06 21.33
C ASP A 202 1.06 -23.10 22.12
N ALA A 203 -0.17 -23.38 21.68
CA ALA A 203 -0.99 -24.46 22.22
C ALA A 203 -0.35 -25.83 21.99
N LYS A 204 0.12 -26.12 20.77
CA LYS A 204 0.76 -27.39 20.44
C LYS A 204 2.09 -27.58 21.19
N HIS A 205 2.86 -26.52 21.37
CA HIS A 205 4.08 -26.53 22.17
C HIS A 205 3.78 -26.86 23.63
N SER A 206 2.74 -26.24 24.21
CA SER A 206 2.31 -26.50 25.58
C SER A 206 1.81 -27.93 25.78
N GLU A 207 1.07 -28.49 24.81
CA GLU A 207 0.61 -29.89 24.81
C GLU A 207 1.80 -30.86 24.83
N ILE A 208 2.78 -30.67 23.94
CA ILE A 208 3.98 -31.52 23.88
C ILE A 208 4.82 -31.39 25.16
N GLN A 209 4.97 -30.19 25.71
CA GLN A 209 5.70 -29.97 26.96
C GLN A 209 5.03 -30.68 28.15
N ALA A 210 3.69 -30.72 28.17
CA ALA A 210 2.92 -31.45 29.16
C ALA A 210 3.08 -32.98 29.00
N GLU A 211 3.03 -33.50 27.77
CA GLU A 211 3.30 -34.90 27.47
C GLU A 211 4.72 -35.32 27.89
N ILE A 212 5.73 -34.48 27.65
CA ILE A 212 7.11 -34.71 28.11
C ILE A 212 7.17 -34.79 29.64
N SER A 213 6.55 -33.83 30.33
CA SER A 213 6.55 -33.79 31.80
C SER A 213 5.82 -35.01 32.40
N GLU A 214 4.74 -35.47 31.77
CA GLU A 214 4.01 -36.67 32.18
C GLU A 214 4.84 -37.94 31.96
N LEU A 215 5.57 -38.03 30.85
CA LEU A 215 6.48 -39.14 30.56
C LEU A 215 7.69 -39.17 31.50
N GLU A 216 8.28 -38.00 31.79
CA GLU A 216 9.36 -37.86 32.79
C GLU A 216 8.90 -38.34 34.17
N GLY A 217 7.70 -37.93 34.61
CA GLY A 217 7.11 -38.42 35.86
C GLY A 217 6.78 -39.92 35.86
N LYS A 218 6.39 -40.50 34.72
CA LYS A 218 6.17 -41.96 34.59
C LYS A 218 7.48 -42.77 34.66
N ILE A 219 8.58 -42.19 34.17
CA ILE A 219 9.93 -42.78 34.27
C ILE A 219 10.42 -42.78 35.72
N GLU A 220 10.21 -41.67 36.44
CA GLU A 220 10.60 -41.52 37.85
C GLU A 220 9.81 -42.46 38.78
N ASN A 221 8.55 -42.78 38.43
CA ASN A 221 7.67 -43.66 39.21
C ASN A 221 7.83 -45.18 38.92
N GLY A 222 8.83 -45.61 38.15
CA GLY A 222 9.17 -47.03 37.99
C GLY A 222 8.12 -47.89 37.29
N CYS A 223 7.46 -47.34 36.27
CA CYS A 223 6.38 -48.01 35.54
C CYS A 223 6.90 -49.06 34.52
N ASP A 224 6.08 -50.08 34.25
CA ASP A 224 6.44 -51.27 33.45
C ASP A 224 6.92 -50.90 32.04
N SER A 225 8.24 -51.04 31.79
CA SER A 225 8.94 -50.34 30.70
C SER A 225 8.48 -50.75 29.30
N LYS A 226 7.81 -51.90 29.16
CA LYS A 226 7.44 -52.47 27.86
C LYS A 226 6.20 -51.82 27.24
N ILE A 227 5.16 -51.56 28.05
CA ILE A 227 3.92 -50.89 27.59
C ILE A 227 4.18 -49.41 27.30
N LEU A 228 5.01 -48.77 28.14
CA LEU A 228 5.49 -47.40 27.92
C LEU A 228 6.29 -47.27 26.62
N LEU A 229 7.18 -48.22 26.35
CA LEU A 229 8.00 -48.25 25.13
C LEU A 229 7.15 -48.47 23.88
N ASP A 230 6.18 -49.38 23.90
CA ASP A 230 5.28 -49.63 22.76
C ASP A 230 4.37 -48.43 22.46
N GLY A 231 3.83 -47.77 23.50
CA GLY A 231 3.04 -46.53 23.35
C GLY A 231 3.86 -45.36 22.82
N LEU A 232 5.10 -45.21 23.31
CA LEU A 232 6.04 -44.18 22.84
C LEU A 232 6.48 -44.43 21.39
N HIS A 233 6.77 -45.68 21.02
CA HIS A 233 7.08 -46.04 19.64
C HIS A 233 5.89 -45.79 18.70
N HIS A 234 4.67 -46.04 19.15
CA HIS A 234 3.48 -45.74 18.36
C HIS A 234 3.31 -44.22 18.13
N SER A 235 3.43 -43.41 19.19
CA SER A 235 3.34 -41.95 19.10
C SER A 235 4.46 -41.34 18.24
N PHE A 236 5.69 -41.84 18.40
CA PHE A 236 6.82 -41.41 17.58
C PHE A 236 6.63 -41.79 16.10
N SER A 237 6.17 -43.00 15.83
CA SER A 237 5.85 -43.46 14.47
C SER A 237 4.74 -42.62 13.84
N GLU A 238 3.70 -42.26 14.59
CA GLU A 238 2.63 -41.39 14.11
C GLU A 238 3.13 -39.97 13.82
N SER A 239 3.96 -39.41 14.69
CA SER A 239 4.59 -38.10 14.52
C SER A 239 5.55 -38.08 13.33
N LEU A 240 6.33 -39.15 13.13
CA LEU A 240 7.20 -39.32 11.96
C LEU A 240 6.37 -39.41 10.68
N ARG A 241 5.24 -40.13 10.71
CA ARG A 241 4.31 -40.21 9.57
C ARG A 241 3.70 -38.85 9.23
N LYS A 242 3.32 -38.07 10.25
CA LYS A 242 2.83 -36.68 10.09
C LYS A 242 3.93 -35.80 9.49
N LEU A 243 5.16 -35.89 9.99
CA LEU A 243 6.31 -35.16 9.45
C LEU A 243 6.57 -35.52 7.98
N ASP A 244 6.55 -36.80 7.63
CA ASP A 244 6.75 -37.25 6.26
C ASP A 244 5.62 -36.80 5.32
N SER A 245 4.38 -36.77 5.80
CA SER A 245 3.27 -36.19 5.02
C SER A 245 3.46 -34.68 4.80
N ALA A 246 3.87 -33.93 5.82
CA ALA A 246 4.14 -32.50 5.70
C ALA A 246 5.33 -32.20 4.77
N LYS A 247 6.39 -33.02 4.83
CA LYS A 247 7.53 -32.92 3.89
C LYS A 247 7.10 -33.18 2.45
N LYS A 248 6.22 -34.16 2.21
CA LYS A 248 5.68 -34.43 0.87
C LYS A 248 4.84 -33.27 0.35
N GLU A 249 4.01 -32.68 1.19
CA GLU A 249 3.22 -31.50 0.83
C GLU A 249 4.14 -30.31 0.50
N LEU A 250 5.15 -30.04 1.33
CA LEU A 250 6.14 -29.00 1.08
C LEU A 250 6.90 -29.23 -0.24
N ALA A 251 7.31 -30.48 -0.52
CA ALA A 251 7.98 -30.82 -1.77
C ALA A 251 7.07 -30.60 -3.00
N ALA A 252 5.78 -30.91 -2.88
CA ALA A 252 4.80 -30.61 -3.92
C ALA A 252 4.69 -29.09 -4.15
N LYS A 253 4.52 -28.30 -3.08
CA LYS A 253 4.48 -26.83 -3.17
C LYS A 253 5.76 -26.23 -3.75
N MET A 254 6.92 -26.75 -3.36
CA MET A 254 8.21 -26.29 -3.90
C MET A 254 8.32 -26.58 -5.40
N SER A 255 7.82 -27.74 -5.85
CA SER A 255 7.75 -28.09 -7.26
C SER A 255 6.84 -27.14 -8.04
N ASP A 256 5.67 -26.79 -7.48
CA ASP A 256 4.76 -25.80 -8.06
C ASP A 256 5.42 -24.42 -8.18
N VAL A 257 6.12 -23.96 -7.15
CA VAL A 257 6.86 -22.68 -7.16
C VAL A 257 7.93 -22.67 -8.25
N ILE A 258 8.67 -23.77 -8.43
CA ILE A 258 9.67 -23.88 -9.49
C ILE A 258 9.00 -23.85 -10.88
N ALA A 259 7.85 -24.49 -11.04
CA ALA A 259 7.10 -24.45 -12.30
C ALA A 259 6.65 -23.02 -12.64
N ILE A 260 6.13 -22.27 -11.66
CA ILE A 260 5.75 -20.86 -11.83
C ILE A 260 6.97 -20.01 -12.17
N LYS A 261 8.10 -20.20 -11.49
CA LYS A 261 9.34 -19.45 -11.78
C LYS A 261 9.81 -19.68 -13.22
N ARG A 262 9.78 -20.92 -13.72
CA ARG A 262 10.11 -21.21 -15.12
C ARG A 262 9.18 -20.48 -16.10
N GLN A 263 7.87 -20.46 -15.82
CA GLN A 263 6.91 -19.69 -16.64
C GLN A 263 7.17 -18.19 -16.61
N ILE A 264 7.69 -17.66 -15.51
CA ILE A 264 8.09 -16.24 -15.41
C ILE A 264 9.38 -16.00 -16.19
N ASP A 265 10.37 -16.89 -16.08
CA ASP A 265 11.63 -16.79 -16.81
C ASP A 265 11.44 -16.93 -18.34
N ASP A 266 10.39 -17.64 -18.78
CA ASP A 266 9.99 -17.72 -20.19
C ASP A 266 9.40 -16.41 -20.74
N LEU A 267 9.06 -15.43 -19.88
CA LEU A 267 8.59 -14.12 -20.33
C LEU A 267 9.78 -13.21 -20.64
N PRO A 268 9.75 -12.49 -21.79
CA PRO A 268 10.83 -11.60 -22.14
C PRO A 268 11.01 -10.51 -21.08
N CYS A 269 12.23 -10.34 -20.62
CA CYS A 269 12.57 -9.33 -19.63
C CYS A 269 12.47 -7.92 -20.23
N GLN A 270 12.38 -6.90 -19.38
CA GLN A 270 12.27 -5.50 -19.82
C GLN A 270 13.34 -5.10 -20.87
N PRO A 271 14.63 -5.48 -20.72
CA PRO A 271 15.63 -5.25 -21.75
C PRO A 271 15.32 -5.93 -23.10
N GLU A 272 14.82 -7.16 -23.10
CA GLU A 272 14.47 -7.89 -24.34
C GLU A 272 13.29 -7.23 -25.06
N VAL A 273 12.28 -6.78 -24.31
CA VAL A 273 11.15 -6.02 -24.88
C VAL A 273 11.65 -4.75 -25.56
N VAL A 274 12.53 -3.98 -24.90
CA VAL A 274 13.11 -2.77 -25.50
C VAL A 274 13.94 -3.09 -26.74
N GLN A 275 14.70 -4.20 -26.73
CA GLN A 275 15.42 -4.65 -27.93
C GLN A 275 14.47 -5.00 -29.08
N TYR A 276 13.35 -5.69 -28.80
CA TYR A 276 12.34 -5.98 -29.82
C TYR A 276 11.69 -4.71 -30.36
N GLU A 277 11.37 -3.73 -29.51
CA GLU A 277 10.82 -2.44 -29.93
C GLU A 277 11.79 -1.69 -30.87
N GLN A 278 13.07 -1.65 -30.53
CA GLN A 278 14.10 -1.06 -31.38
C GLN A 278 14.20 -1.80 -32.71
N ARG A 279 14.25 -3.15 -32.68
CA ARG A 279 14.38 -3.96 -33.88
C ARG A 279 13.17 -3.85 -34.80
N LEU A 280 11.96 -3.77 -34.24
CA LEU A 280 10.74 -3.52 -34.99
C LEU A 280 10.76 -2.13 -35.62
N SER A 281 11.21 -1.11 -34.88
CA SER A 281 11.32 0.27 -35.40
C SER A 281 12.30 0.36 -36.58
N GLU A 282 13.45 -0.31 -36.48
CA GLU A 282 14.41 -0.43 -37.58
C GLU A 282 13.81 -1.14 -38.79
N LEU A 283 13.11 -2.26 -38.56
CA LEU A 283 12.46 -3.01 -39.62
C LEU A 283 11.39 -2.17 -40.32
N TYR A 284 10.58 -1.42 -39.57
CA TYR A 284 9.60 -0.49 -40.13
C TYR A 284 10.26 0.60 -40.98
N ALA A 285 11.38 1.16 -40.54
CA ALA A 285 12.12 2.15 -41.31
C ALA A 285 12.66 1.55 -42.63
N LEU A 286 13.17 0.32 -42.61
CA LEU A 286 13.63 -0.40 -43.79
C LEU A 286 12.48 -0.71 -44.77
N ILE A 287 11.36 -1.22 -44.28
CA ILE A 287 10.16 -1.49 -45.09
C ILE A 287 9.66 -0.19 -45.74
N GLN A 288 9.57 0.90 -44.97
CA GLN A 288 9.14 2.19 -45.49
C GLN A 288 10.12 2.74 -46.54
N GLY A 289 11.43 2.57 -46.33
CA GLY A 289 12.47 2.93 -47.29
C GLY A 289 12.35 2.16 -48.60
N ARG A 290 12.20 0.83 -48.52
CA ARG A 290 11.96 -0.04 -49.68
C ARG A 290 10.68 0.33 -50.42
N HIS A 291 9.59 0.59 -49.70
CA HIS A 291 8.32 1.01 -50.30
C HIS A 291 8.46 2.34 -51.08
N ARG A 292 9.16 3.33 -50.51
CA ARG A 292 9.46 4.58 -51.21
C ARG A 292 10.31 4.34 -52.46
N GLN A 293 11.32 3.48 -52.40
CA GLN A 293 12.15 3.13 -53.55
C GLN A 293 11.32 2.45 -54.64
N THR A 294 10.51 1.46 -54.29
CA THR A 294 9.62 0.76 -55.22
C THR A 294 8.68 1.73 -55.92
N ARG A 295 8.04 2.65 -55.17
CA ARG A 295 7.19 3.71 -55.74
C ARG A 295 7.94 4.60 -56.73
N LYS A 296 9.18 5.01 -56.42
CA LYS A 296 10.02 5.78 -57.34
C LYS A 296 10.30 4.99 -58.63
N CYS A 297 10.66 3.72 -58.52
CA CYS A 297 10.88 2.87 -59.69
C CYS A 297 9.63 2.77 -60.58
N TYR A 298 8.45 2.56 -59.99
CA TYR A 298 7.19 2.54 -60.76
C TYR A 298 6.86 3.89 -61.39
N ALA A 299 7.06 5.00 -60.68
CA ALA A 299 6.83 6.33 -61.23
C ALA A 299 7.73 6.61 -62.43
N THR A 300 9.04 6.31 -62.31
CA THR A 300 9.98 6.45 -63.43
C THR A 300 9.63 5.53 -64.59
N TYR A 301 9.26 4.28 -64.31
CA TYR A 301 8.84 3.33 -65.35
C TYR A 301 7.62 3.84 -66.11
N ASN A 302 6.58 4.31 -65.40
CA ASN A 302 5.37 4.85 -66.01
C ASN A 302 5.67 6.10 -66.85
N ALA A 303 6.51 7.02 -66.35
CA ALA A 303 6.93 8.20 -67.10
C ALA A 303 7.68 7.82 -68.40
N LEU A 304 8.61 6.86 -68.33
CA LEU A 304 9.32 6.36 -69.50
C LEU A 304 8.39 5.66 -70.49
N LEU A 305 7.38 4.93 -69.99
CA LEU A 305 6.37 4.29 -70.82
C LEU A 305 5.52 5.33 -71.56
N GLU A 306 5.06 6.38 -70.87
CA GLU A 306 4.33 7.48 -71.48
C GLU A 306 5.17 8.20 -72.54
N ILE A 307 6.44 8.48 -72.26
CA ILE A 307 7.38 9.07 -73.23
C ILE A 307 7.50 8.15 -74.45
N LYS A 308 7.73 6.84 -74.25
CA LYS A 308 7.82 5.87 -75.34
C LYS A 308 6.55 5.87 -76.20
N GLU A 309 5.37 5.90 -75.59
CA GLU A 309 4.11 5.97 -76.32
C GLU A 309 3.96 7.26 -77.13
N LEU A 310 4.32 8.41 -76.56
CA LEU A 310 4.29 9.70 -77.26
C LEU A 310 5.27 9.71 -78.43
N MET A 311 6.50 9.23 -78.23
CA MET A 311 7.51 9.09 -79.29
C MET A 311 7.03 8.16 -80.41
N THR A 312 6.33 7.08 -80.07
CA THR A 312 5.75 6.15 -81.06
C THR A 312 4.63 6.82 -81.86
N LYS A 313 3.79 7.63 -81.20
CA LYS A 313 2.74 8.43 -81.84
C LYS A 313 3.33 9.51 -82.75
N GLU A 314 4.43 10.14 -82.37
CA GLU A 314 5.14 11.10 -83.22
C GLU A 314 5.74 10.43 -84.45
N ALA A 315 6.42 9.29 -84.29
CA ALA A 315 6.96 8.53 -85.41
C ALA A 315 5.86 8.08 -86.40
N SER A 316 4.72 7.60 -85.90
CA SER A 316 3.60 7.21 -86.76
C SER A 316 2.96 8.40 -87.48
N LEU A 317 2.86 9.55 -86.80
CA LEU A 317 2.40 10.81 -87.40
C LEU A 317 3.34 11.27 -88.52
N LEU A 318 4.66 11.26 -88.28
CA LEU A 318 5.66 11.62 -89.29
C LEU A 318 5.58 10.70 -90.51
N ASN A 319 5.48 9.38 -90.30
CA ASN A 319 5.30 8.43 -91.39
C ASN A 319 4.01 8.68 -92.18
N SER A 320 2.91 9.03 -91.50
CA SER A 320 1.64 9.38 -92.15
C SER A 320 1.77 10.65 -93.00
N ILE A 321 2.42 11.69 -92.47
CA ILE A 321 2.67 12.94 -93.21
C ILE A 321 3.51 12.67 -94.46
N ILE A 322 4.60 11.90 -94.34
CA ILE A 322 5.47 11.56 -95.47
C ILE A 322 4.69 10.81 -96.56
N SER A 323 3.88 9.81 -96.18
CA SER A 323 3.06 9.03 -97.11
C SER A 323 2.05 9.90 -97.87
N GLN A 324 1.36 10.80 -97.17
CA GLN A 324 0.34 11.68 -97.75
C GLN A 324 0.93 12.85 -98.54
N PHE A 325 2.22 13.15 -98.37
CA PHE A 325 2.85 14.36 -98.92
C PHE A 325 2.80 14.39 -100.46
N GLN A 326 3.21 13.30 -101.13
CA GLN A 326 3.30 13.25 -102.59
C GLN A 326 1.93 13.37 -103.27
N GLU A 327 0.91 12.68 -102.75
CA GLU A 327 -0.46 12.72 -103.30
C GLU A 327 -1.12 14.09 -103.04
N ALA A 328 -0.95 14.67 -101.85
CA ALA A 328 -1.54 15.95 -101.51
C ALA A 328 -0.97 17.11 -102.35
N PHE A 329 0.32 17.06 -102.69
CA PHE A 329 0.97 18.11 -103.51
C PHE A 329 0.62 18.06 -105.00
N SER A 330 0.10 16.92 -105.47
CA SER A 330 -0.29 16.73 -106.87
C SER A 330 -1.49 17.60 -107.30
N SER A 331 -2.24 18.18 -106.35
CA SER A 331 -3.36 19.08 -106.65
C SER A 331 -3.47 20.27 -105.68
N PRO A 332 -4.00 21.43 -106.11
CA PRO A 332 -4.28 22.55 -105.20
C PRO A 332 -5.28 22.20 -104.09
N ASP A 333 -6.29 21.36 -104.38
CA ASP A 333 -7.28 20.93 -103.38
C ASP A 333 -6.67 19.99 -102.33
N GLY A 334 -5.78 19.08 -102.75
CA GLY A 334 -5.00 18.22 -101.86
C GLY A 334 -4.09 19.00 -100.91
N ARG A 335 -3.43 20.07 -101.40
CA ARG A 335 -2.62 20.97 -100.57
C ARG A 335 -3.44 21.65 -99.49
N MET A 336 -4.64 22.14 -99.82
CA MET A 336 -5.54 22.76 -98.84
C MET A 336 -6.01 21.76 -97.77
N LYS A 337 -6.29 20.50 -98.15
CA LYS A 337 -6.66 19.44 -97.19
C LYS A 337 -5.52 19.09 -96.24
N LEU A 338 -4.28 19.00 -96.75
CA LEU A 338 -3.10 18.76 -95.93
C LEU A 338 -2.89 19.88 -94.89
N ILE A 339 -3.04 21.15 -95.31
CA ILE A 339 -2.96 22.31 -94.40
C ILE A 339 -4.01 22.22 -93.29
N LYS A 340 -5.28 21.96 -93.64
CA LYS A 340 -6.35 21.80 -92.64
C LYS A 340 -6.09 20.64 -91.67
N SER A 341 -5.52 19.53 -92.15
CA SER A 341 -5.12 18.39 -91.32
C SER A 341 -4.01 18.76 -90.33
N MET A 342 -2.95 19.43 -90.81
CA MET A 342 -1.86 19.91 -89.98
C MET A 342 -2.34 20.92 -88.93
N GLU A 343 -3.21 21.87 -89.30
CA GLU A 343 -3.83 22.79 -88.34
C GLU A 343 -4.63 22.06 -87.26
N GLY A 344 -5.37 21.00 -87.64
CA GLY A 344 -6.11 20.16 -86.71
C GLY A 344 -5.20 19.43 -85.72
N ILE A 345 -4.09 18.86 -86.20
CA ILE A 345 -3.09 18.18 -85.37
C ILE A 345 -2.45 19.16 -84.38
N VAL A 346 -2.03 20.34 -84.84
CA VAL A 346 -1.43 21.37 -83.97
C VAL A 346 -2.43 21.82 -82.90
N LYS A 347 -3.68 22.09 -83.27
CA LYS A 347 -4.74 22.45 -82.30
C LYS A 347 -4.99 21.35 -81.28
N GLY A 348 -5.05 20.10 -81.72
CA GLY A 348 -5.22 18.94 -80.82
C GLY A 348 -4.04 18.77 -79.86
N GLY A 349 -2.81 18.96 -80.34
CA GLY A 349 -1.60 18.95 -79.52
C GLY A 349 -1.62 20.06 -78.46
N GLN A 350 -1.97 21.28 -78.86
CA GLN A 350 -2.06 22.43 -77.96
C GLN A 350 -3.11 22.21 -76.85
N GLN A 351 -4.29 21.70 -77.19
CA GLN A 351 -5.35 21.39 -76.21
C GLN A 351 -4.91 20.31 -75.22
N LYS A 352 -4.16 19.29 -75.68
CA LYS A 352 -3.65 18.23 -74.80
C LYS A 352 -2.58 18.77 -73.85
N LEU A 353 -1.68 19.62 -74.35
CA LEU A 353 -0.66 20.28 -73.54
C LEU A 353 -1.29 21.13 -72.43
N GLU A 354 -2.30 21.94 -72.76
CA GLU A 354 -3.02 22.77 -71.80
C GLU A 354 -3.68 21.93 -70.69
N LYS A 355 -4.34 20.82 -71.05
CA LYS A 355 -4.92 19.90 -70.07
C LYS A 355 -3.89 19.31 -69.11
N VAL A 356 -2.72 18.89 -69.63
CA VAL A 356 -1.63 18.36 -68.80
C VAL A 356 -1.08 19.45 -67.88
N GLN A 357 -0.96 20.67 -68.37
CA GLN A 357 -0.43 21.79 -67.59
C GLN A 357 -1.36 22.21 -66.44
N ILE A 358 -2.68 22.18 -66.66
CA ILE A 358 -3.67 22.40 -65.58
C ILE A 358 -3.56 21.31 -64.51
N GLY A 359 -3.45 20.05 -64.92
CA GLY A 359 -3.27 18.94 -63.97
C GLY A 359 -1.97 19.05 -63.16
N LEU A 360 -0.87 19.48 -63.79
CA LEU A 360 0.40 19.72 -63.10
C LEU A 360 0.25 20.81 -62.02
N GLN A 361 -0.41 21.92 -62.33
CA GLN A 361 -0.65 23.01 -61.35
C GLN A 361 -1.53 22.57 -60.18
N GLU A 362 -2.47 21.64 -60.40
CA GLU A 362 -3.28 21.06 -59.33
C GLU A 362 -2.43 20.17 -58.40
N GLU A 363 -1.60 19.30 -58.97
CA GLU A 363 -0.69 18.46 -58.19
C GLU A 363 0.37 19.26 -57.41
N GLU A 364 0.91 20.35 -57.99
CA GLU A 364 1.81 21.27 -57.30
C GLU A 364 1.14 21.90 -56.08
N ARG A 365 -0.13 22.34 -56.20
CA ARG A 365 -0.90 22.87 -55.08
C ARG A 365 -1.14 21.83 -54.00
N ASN A 366 -1.49 20.60 -54.39
CA ASN A 366 -1.68 19.48 -53.46
C ASN A 366 -0.38 19.17 -52.70
N LEU A 367 0.75 19.15 -53.40
CA LEU A 367 2.07 18.91 -52.82
C LEU A 367 2.45 20.00 -51.80
N ASP A 368 2.20 21.27 -52.10
CA ASP A 368 2.47 22.37 -51.19
C ASP A 368 1.59 22.34 -49.94
N ASP A 369 0.31 21.97 -50.08
CA ASP A 369 -0.59 21.75 -48.94
C ASP A 369 -0.09 20.60 -48.04
N VAL A 370 0.30 19.47 -48.63
CA VAL A 370 0.87 18.33 -47.87
C VAL A 370 2.16 18.72 -47.16
N LYS A 371 3.07 19.47 -47.82
CA LYS A 371 4.30 19.98 -47.18
C LYS A 371 4.00 20.87 -45.99
N LYS A 372 3.02 21.78 -46.09
CA LYS A 372 2.60 22.66 -45.00
C LYS A 372 2.05 21.87 -43.82
N ARG A 373 1.17 20.89 -44.07
CA ARG A 373 0.63 20.00 -43.02
C ARG A 373 1.73 19.20 -42.33
N TYR A 374 2.68 18.65 -43.10
CA TYR A 374 3.83 17.94 -42.55
C TYR A 374 4.69 18.85 -41.66
N ALA A 375 5.02 20.07 -42.11
CA ALA A 375 5.78 21.02 -41.32
C ALA A 375 5.07 21.39 -40.00
N ALA A 376 3.74 21.58 -40.03
CA ALA A 376 2.94 21.83 -38.84
C ALA A 376 2.97 20.65 -37.85
N ALA A 377 2.84 19.41 -38.34
CA ALA A 377 2.90 18.20 -37.53
C ALA A 377 4.28 17.95 -36.91
N VAL A 378 5.36 18.21 -37.65
CA VAL A 378 6.73 18.15 -37.11
C VAL A 378 6.93 19.22 -36.04
N GLY A 379 6.35 20.42 -36.24
CA GLY A 379 6.36 21.48 -35.24
C GLY A 379 5.66 21.09 -33.95
N SER A 380 4.48 20.46 -34.02
CA SER A 380 3.76 19.98 -32.83
C SER A 380 4.51 18.84 -32.14
N GLN A 381 5.07 17.88 -32.88
CA GLN A 381 5.87 16.79 -32.31
C GLN A 381 7.07 17.32 -31.52
N LYS A 382 7.81 18.29 -32.08
CA LYS A 382 8.94 18.93 -31.38
C LYS A 382 8.49 19.60 -30.08
N ARG A 383 7.35 20.30 -30.08
CA ARG A 383 6.78 20.91 -28.87
C ARG A 383 6.44 19.86 -27.82
N CYS A 384 5.77 18.77 -28.20
CA CYS A 384 5.45 17.67 -27.27
C CYS A 384 6.71 17.06 -26.66
N TYR A 385 7.75 16.82 -27.47
CA TYR A 385 9.02 16.30 -26.99
C TYR A 385 9.70 17.26 -25.99
N SER A 386 9.73 18.57 -26.30
CA SER A 386 10.26 19.58 -25.38
C SER A 386 9.50 19.61 -24.05
N LEU A 387 8.17 19.52 -24.07
CA LEU A 387 7.35 19.47 -22.87
C LEU A 387 7.59 18.19 -22.05
N MET A 388 7.68 17.03 -22.70
CA MET A 388 8.00 15.77 -22.02
C MET A 388 9.38 15.82 -21.37
N LYS A 389 10.38 16.40 -22.05
CA LYS A 389 11.73 16.54 -21.51
C LYS A 389 11.75 17.48 -20.30
N ALA A 390 11.08 18.64 -20.40
CA ALA A 390 10.95 19.56 -19.28
C ALA A 390 10.25 18.92 -18.08
N PHE A 391 9.18 18.15 -18.32
CA PHE A 391 8.51 17.39 -17.27
C PHE A 391 9.43 16.34 -16.61
N GLN A 392 10.20 15.61 -17.41
CA GLN A 392 11.16 14.62 -16.89
C GLN A 392 12.27 15.27 -16.07
N GLU A 393 12.74 16.45 -16.47
CA GLU A 393 13.70 17.25 -15.70
C GLU A 393 13.09 17.74 -14.38
N GLU A 394 11.84 18.22 -14.37
CA GLU A 394 11.14 18.62 -13.13
C GLU A 394 10.95 17.45 -12.16
N VAL A 395 10.57 16.27 -12.66
CA VAL A 395 10.44 15.05 -11.84
C VAL A 395 11.80 14.68 -11.24
N ALA A 396 12.86 14.67 -12.04
CA ALA A 396 14.21 14.39 -11.57
C ALA A 396 14.74 15.42 -10.56
N MET A 397 14.28 16.68 -10.63
CA MET A 397 14.59 17.71 -9.64
C MET A 397 13.80 17.53 -8.33
N LYS A 398 12.53 17.09 -8.41
CA LYS A 398 11.69 16.81 -7.24
C LYS A 398 12.06 15.53 -6.49
N ASP A 399 12.72 14.59 -7.15
CA ASP A 399 13.25 13.36 -6.52
C ASP A 399 14.63 13.57 -5.86
N LYS A 400 15.27 14.73 -6.07
CA LYS A 400 16.59 15.06 -5.48
C LYS A 400 16.61 15.60 -4.04
N PRO A 401 15.57 16.23 -3.45
CA PRO A 401 15.62 16.77 -2.09
C PRO A 401 15.06 15.75 -1.09
N ALA A 402 15.76 14.62 -0.91
CA ALA A 402 15.58 13.75 0.25
C ALA A 402 16.92 13.34 0.90
N CYS A 403 18.06 13.74 0.34
CA CYS A 403 19.38 13.27 0.79
C CYS A 403 20.35 14.38 1.20
N GLN A 404 19.85 15.55 1.61
CA GLN A 404 20.68 16.60 2.21
C GLN A 404 19.95 17.21 3.40
N ILE A 405 19.95 16.49 4.53
CA ILE A 405 19.85 17.14 5.84
C ILE A 405 21.27 17.60 6.17
N PRO A 406 21.54 18.91 6.28
CA PRO A 406 22.85 19.38 6.70
C PRO A 406 23.00 19.05 8.19
N THR A 407 23.95 18.17 8.52
CA THR A 407 24.50 18.07 9.87
C THR A 407 25.14 19.41 10.21
N THR A 408 24.38 20.23 10.94
CA THR A 408 24.85 21.46 11.57
C THR A 408 24.73 21.25 13.07
N GLU A 409 25.89 21.09 13.70
CA GLU A 409 26.28 21.58 15.02
C GLU A 409 25.21 21.61 16.14
N CYS A 410 25.31 20.64 17.06
CA CYS A 410 25.49 20.84 18.51
C CYS A 410 25.98 19.55 19.15
#